data_AF-A0A5J6VPK1-F1
#
_entry.id   AF-A0A5J6VPK1-F1
#
_cell.length_a   1.000
_cell.length_b   1.000
_cell.length_c   1.000
_cell.angle_alpha   90.00
_cell.angle_beta   90.00
_cell.angle_gamma   90.00
#
_symmetry.space_group_name_H-M   'P 1'
#
loop_
_entity.id
_entity.type
_entity.pdbx_description
1 polymer ?
#
loop_
_entity_poly.entity_id
_entity_poly.type
_entity_poly.pdbx_seq_one_letter_code
_entity_poly.pdbx_strand_id
1 'polypeptide(L)' 'MSALNAFDGQQVQAIVILWILLGGLVGVLAGAVSGMLIGGKKLGDYKLAAMMGGMYAVMPVIPGVVLGTIILVLI' A
#
# COMPACT_ATOMS: atom_id res chain seq x y z
N MET A 1 -17.95 10.77 16.86
CA MET A 1 -16.53 10.54 17.16
C MET A 1 -15.69 11.44 16.27
N SER A 2 -14.63 12.06 16.78
CA SER A 2 -13.64 12.76 15.93
C SER A 2 -12.86 11.71 15.11
N ALA A 3 -12.49 12.02 13.87
CA ALA A 3 -11.66 11.15 13.03
C ALA A 3 -10.29 10.83 13.66
N LEU A 4 -9.82 11.69 14.57
CA LEU A 4 -8.58 11.46 15.33
C LEU A 4 -8.74 10.34 16.38
N ASN A 5 -9.94 10.18 16.93
CA ASN A 5 -10.24 9.14 17.93
C ASN A 5 -10.28 7.73 17.32
N ALA A 6 -10.33 7.63 15.98
CA ALA A 6 -10.25 6.35 15.28
C ALA A 6 -8.91 5.63 15.49
N PHE A 7 -7.84 6.34 15.88
CA PHE A 7 -6.49 5.81 16.01
C PHE A 7 -6.02 5.60 17.47
N ASP A 8 -6.90 5.84 18.45
CA ASP A 8 -6.52 5.90 19.88
C ASP A 8 -6.56 4.54 20.60
N GLY A 9 -7.05 3.48 19.92
CA GLY A 9 -7.09 2.13 20.47
C GLY A 9 -5.83 1.31 20.18
N GLN A 10 -5.20 0.72 21.19
CA GLN A 10 -3.99 -0.12 21.05
C GLN A 10 -4.18 -1.27 20.03
N GLN A 11 -5.36 -1.89 19.98
CA GLN A 11 -5.68 -2.92 18.98
C GLN A 11 -5.78 -2.36 17.56
N VAL A 12 -6.34 -1.15 17.40
CA VAL A 12 -6.46 -0.49 16.10
C VAL A 12 -5.08 -0.09 15.57
N GLN A 13 -4.20 0.42 16.44
CA GLN A 13 -2.83 0.74 16.07
C GLN A 13 -2.07 -0.49 15.57
N ALA A 14 -2.17 -1.62 16.30
CA ALA A 14 -1.54 -2.87 15.90
C ALA A 14 -2.06 -3.36 14.53
N ILE A 15 -3.37 -3.28 14.28
CA ILE A 15 -3.98 -3.71 13.02
C ILE A 15 -3.57 -2.81 11.85
N VAL A 16 -3.52 -1.48 12.06
CA VAL A 16 -3.10 -0.51 11.04
C VAL A 16 -1.65 -0.76 10.62
N ILE A 17 -0.76 -0.95 11.59
CA ILE A 17 0.66 -1.26 11.32
C ILE A 17 0.77 -2.57 10.54
N LEU A 18 0.02 -3.60 10.94
CA LEU A 18 0.03 -4.89 10.26
C LEU A 18 -0.43 -4.77 8.79
N TRP A 19 -1.49 -4.00 8.53
CA TRP A 19 -2.01 -3.77 7.19
C TRP A 19 -1.07 -2.94 6.31
N ILE A 20 -0.37 -1.95 6.88
CA ILE A 20 0.66 -1.20 6.14
C ILE A 20 1.81 -2.13 5.73
N LEU A 21 2.27 -3.01 6.63
CA LEU A 21 3.35 -3.96 6.32
C LEU A 21 2.93 -4.98 5.26
N LEU A 22 1.76 -5.60 5.42
CA LEU A 22 1.24 -6.59 4.48
C LEU A 22 0.93 -5.95 3.12
N GLY A 23 0.23 -4.81 3.13
CA GLY A 23 -0.09 -4.06 1.92
C GLY A 23 1.15 -3.56 1.21
N GLY A 24 2.18 -3.14 1.94
CA GLY A 24 3.48 -2.76 1.40
C GLY A 24 4.17 -3.93 0.71
N LEU A 25 4.29 -5.07 1.38
CA LEU A 25 4.93 -6.27 0.81
C LEU A 25 4.21 -6.77 -0.44
N VAL A 26 2.88 -6.92 -0.36
CA VAL A 26 2.06 -7.34 -1.50
C VAL A 26 2.12 -6.31 -2.63
N GLY A 27 2.07 -5.02 -2.29
CA GLY A 27 2.17 -3.91 -3.23
C GLY A 27 3.49 -3.90 -3.98
N VAL A 28 4.64 -4.08 -3.31
CA VAL A 28 5.95 -4.16 -3.96
C VAL A 28 5.97 -5.31 -4.97
N LEU A 29 5.50 -6.50 -4.58
CA LEU A 29 5.53 -7.68 -5.45
C LEU A 29 4.60 -7.52 -6.66
N ALA A 30 3.35 -7.11 -6.42
CA ALA A 30 2.38 -6.88 -7.49
C ALA A 30 2.81 -5.73 -8.42
N GLY A 31 3.37 -4.67 -7.84
CA GLY A 31 3.93 -3.53 -8.56
C GLY A 31 5.11 -3.91 -9.43
N ALA A 32 6.05 -4.70 -8.89
CA ALA A 32 7.22 -5.14 -9.65
C ALA A 32 6.82 -6.01 -10.85
N VAL A 33 5.89 -6.95 -10.65
CA VAL A 33 5.39 -7.83 -11.71
C VAL A 33 4.65 -7.03 -12.79
N SER A 34 3.72 -6.16 -12.39
CA SER A 34 2.96 -5.31 -13.33
C SER A 34 3.85 -4.29 -14.04
N GLY A 35 4.84 -3.71 -13.35
CA GLY A 35 5.84 -2.81 -13.93
C GLY A 35 6.66 -3.48 -15.03
N MET A 36 7.13 -4.71 -14.80
CA MET A 36 7.81 -5.51 -15.83
C MET A 36 6.90 -5.82 -17.02
N LEU A 37 5.67 -6.28 -16.77
CA LEU A 37 4.72 -6.67 -17.82
C LEU A 37 4.28 -5.52 -18.72
N ILE A 38 4.00 -4.35 -18.13
CA ILE A 38 3.41 -3.20 -18.83
C ILE A 38 4.51 -2.27 -19.36
N GLY A 39 5.51 -1.99 -18.53
CA GLY A 39 6.54 -0.98 -18.79
C GLY A 39 7.87 -1.55 -19.28
N GLY A 40 8.19 -2.81 -18.99
CA GLY A 40 9.52 -3.39 -19.22
C GLY A 40 10.03 -3.24 -20.65
N LYS A 41 9.19 -3.60 -21.64
CA LYS A 41 9.56 -3.50 -23.07
C LYS A 41 9.69 -2.06 -23.55
N LYS A 42 8.91 -1.12 -23.00
CA LYS A 42 8.95 0.31 -23.35
C LYS A 42 10.14 1.03 -22.71
N LEU A 43 10.49 0.67 -21.48
CA LEU A 43 11.69 1.18 -20.81
C LEU A 43 12.98 0.56 -21.35
N GLY A 44 12.90 -0.60 -22.01
CA GLY A 44 14.07 -1.34 -22.48
C GLY A 44 14.87 -2.05 -21.37
N ASP A 45 14.49 -1.85 -20.11
CA ASP A 45 15.09 -2.47 -18.93
C ASP A 45 14.00 -2.97 -17.96
N TYR A 46 13.85 -4.30 -17.89
CA TYR A 46 12.89 -4.95 -17.01
C TYR A 46 13.23 -4.74 -15.53
N LYS A 47 14.50 -4.60 -15.15
CA LYS A 47 14.89 -4.36 -13.76
C LYS A 47 14.47 -2.97 -13.32
N LEU A 48 14.72 -1.96 -14.15
CA LEU A 48 14.27 -0.60 -13.88
C LEU A 48 12.74 -0.53 -13.80
N ALA A 49 12.03 -1.20 -14.73
CA ALA A 49 10.58 -1.27 -14.72
C ALA A 49 10.02 -1.98 -13.46
N ALA A 50 10.69 -3.03 -12.97
CA ALA A 50 10.33 -3.70 -11.73
C ALA A 50 10.52 -2.80 -10.50
N MET A 51 11.63 -2.07 -10.43
CA MET A 51 11.90 -1.13 -9.34
C MET A 51 10.87 0.00 -9.30
N MET A 52 10.57 0.59 -10.46
CA MET A 52 9.55 1.65 -10.57
C MET A 52 8.17 1.12 -10.20
N GLY A 53 7.74 0.00 -10.78
CA GLY A 53 6.45 -0.60 -10.47
C GLY A 53 6.30 -0.93 -8.98
N GLY A 54 7.32 -1.53 -8.38
CA GLY A 54 7.33 -1.86 -6.95
C GLY A 54 7.26 -0.62 -6.04
N MET A 55 8.01 0.45 -6.35
CA MET A 55 7.99 1.69 -5.57
C MET A 55 6.63 2.40 -5.62
N TYR A 56 6.06 2.56 -6.82
CA TYR A 56 4.82 3.31 -6.99
C TYR A 56 3.57 2.53 -6.55
N ALA A 57 3.60 1.19 -6.56
CA ALA A 57 2.49 0.37 -6.09
C ALA A 57 2.28 0.44 -4.57
N VAL A 58 3.30 0.84 -3.79
CA VAL A 58 3.19 1.00 -2.32
C VAL A 58 2.64 2.38 -1.94
N MET A 59 2.80 3.38 -2.81
CA MET A 59 2.34 4.75 -2.58
C MET A 59 0.86 4.85 -2.14
N PRO A 60 -0.10 4.11 -2.72
CA PRO A 60 -1.50 4.14 -2.28
C PRO A 60 -1.80 3.34 -1.00
N VAL A 61 -0.87 2.51 -0.49
CA VAL A 61 -1.12 1.64 0.67
C VAL A 61 -1.47 2.46 1.92
N ILE A 62 -0.69 3.51 2.21
CA ILE A 62 -0.94 4.38 3.37
C ILE A 62 -2.31 5.05 3.29
N PRO A 63 -2.67 5.81 2.23
CA PRO A 63 -4.00 6.41 2.14
C PRO A 63 -5.12 5.37 2.10
N GLY A 64 -4.90 4.20 1.49
CA GLY A 64 -5.87 3.10 1.49
C GLY A 64 -6.14 2.55 2.89
N VAL A 65 -5.10 2.31 3.70
CA VAL A 65 -5.25 1.84 5.08
C VAL A 65 -5.91 2.92 5.94
N VAL A 66 -5.52 4.19 5.82
CA VAL A 66 -6.14 5.30 6.56
C VAL A 66 -7.63 5.40 6.26
N LEU A 67 -8.02 5.37 4.98
CA LEU A 67 -9.43 5.40 4.58
C LEU A 67 -10.19 4.16 5.08
N GLY A 68 -9.59 2.98 4.96
CA GLY A 68 -10.17 1.73 5.46
C GLY A 68 -10.43 1.78 6.98
N THR A 69 -9.48 2.31 7.76
CA THR A 69 -9.64 2.49 9.20
C THR A 69 -10.75 3.49 9.54
N ILE A 70 -10.82 4.62 8.82
CA ILE A 70 -11.90 5.59 9.01
C ILE A 70 -13.26 4.93 8.74
N ILE A 71 -13.40 4.18 7.65
CA ILE A 71 -14.63 3.48 7.30
C ILE A 71 -15.00 2.47 8.40
N LEU A 72 -14.06 1.62 8.83
CA LEU A 72 -14.30 0.61 9.87
C LEU A 72 -14.79 1.20 11.20
N VAL A 73 -14.41 2.43 11.53
CA VAL A 73 -14.86 3.13 12.76
C VAL A 73 -16.24 3.78 12.59
N LEU A 74 -16.66 4.05 11.35
CA LEU A 74 -17.94 4.70 11.05
C LEU A 74 -19.10 3.70 10.87
N ILE A 75 -18.82 2.41 10.72
CA ILE A 75 -19.80 1.33 10.61
C ILE A 75 -20.00 0.72 12.01
#